data_AF-A0AAN6C3P8-F1
#
_entry.id   AF-A0AAN6C3P8-F1
#
_cell.length_a   1.000
_cell.length_b   1.000
_cell.length_c   1.000
_cell.angle_alpha   90.00
_cell.angle_beta   90.00
_cell.angle_gamma   90.00
#
_symmetry.space_group_name_H-M   'P 1'
#
loop_
_entity.id
_entity.type
_entity.pdbx_description
1 polymer ?
#
loop_
_entity_poly.entity_id
_entity_poly.type
_entity_poly.pdbx_seq_one_letter_code
_entity_poly.pdbx_strand_id
1 'polypeptide(L)'
;MPRKLVTVRHISAITPIPGADRIESATVDGWTCVVSTNAFKPGDSGVYFEIDSLLPASDPRFAFLAPKIVSPNGPSHTPDVRVRTVKIRGVLSQGLLMPLNEFPEIVSRLDTIGSDELQDIGFEDTLSMRKYDGPTTPLSQDSSLGTPLPDFPSFIPRTEQERVQNLPDVFSTHGSEIFQESTKMDGSSMTVFCLNRSSPLFPTLPDEIRDVGIGVCSRNRVQIESHPRSQPLFYATARALGLHQTLAKIGRNVAIQGELCGSSVQSNFEGFANGMHSFFLFAVYDIDDQRYLPPKEVHEIWAPLLGVKHVPVHGYRALNQVGSAVTDLVARAEGKGVNGRKREGIVFKRDNGLFSFKAISNSYLLKHGE
;
A
#
# COMPACT_ATOMS: atom_id res chain seq x y z
N MET A 1 4.76 4.82 8.58
CA MET A 1 4.07 6.11 8.32
C MET A 1 2.98 5.90 7.27
N PRO A 2 1.88 6.67 7.31
CA PRO A 2 0.91 6.66 6.21
C PRO A 2 1.60 7.10 4.91
N ARG A 3 1.16 6.54 3.78
CA ARG A 3 1.67 6.90 2.44
C ARG A 3 1.40 8.37 2.16
N LYS A 4 2.40 9.08 1.65
CA LYS A 4 2.30 10.47 1.20
C LYS A 4 1.95 10.46 -0.29
N LEU A 5 0.73 10.84 -0.64
CA LEU A 5 0.23 10.94 -2.01
C LEU A 5 0.67 12.22 -2.71
N VAL A 6 0.87 13.32 -1.98
CA VAL A 6 1.24 14.63 -2.54
C VAL A 6 2.48 15.14 -1.84
N THR A 7 3.57 15.27 -2.58
CA THR A 7 4.86 15.69 -2.02
C THR A 7 5.55 16.67 -2.96
N VAL A 8 6.45 17.50 -2.43
CA VAL A 8 7.35 18.31 -3.25
C VAL A 8 8.60 17.49 -3.54
N ARG A 9 8.95 17.36 -4.82
CA ARG A 9 10.06 16.51 -5.28
C ARG A 9 10.96 17.24 -6.26
N HIS A 10 12.22 16.84 -6.30
CA HIS A 10 13.19 17.32 -7.28
C HIS A 10 13.13 16.51 -8.57
N ILE A 11 13.32 17.21 -9.69
CA ILE A 11 13.44 16.59 -11.00
C ILE A 11 14.91 16.31 -11.28
N SER A 12 15.30 15.04 -11.33
CA SER A 12 16.70 14.65 -11.55
C SER A 12 17.11 14.67 -13.03
N ALA A 13 16.16 14.41 -13.94
CA ALA A 13 16.42 14.39 -15.37
C ALA A 13 15.16 14.72 -16.19
N ILE A 14 15.37 15.35 -17.34
CA ILE A 14 14.38 15.52 -18.41
C ILE A 14 14.93 14.86 -19.67
N THR A 15 14.18 13.93 -20.24
CA THR A 15 14.57 13.17 -21.44
C THR A 15 13.53 13.38 -22.54
N PRO A 16 13.93 13.82 -23.74
CA PRO A 16 13.03 13.91 -24.90
C PRO A 16 12.40 12.56 -25.23
N ILE A 17 11.12 12.55 -25.60
CA ILE A 17 10.42 11.33 -26.03
C ILE A 17 10.53 11.23 -27.56
N PRO A 18 11.16 10.18 -28.12
CA PRO A 18 11.32 10.04 -29.56
C PRO A 18 9.99 10.13 -30.32
N GLY A 19 9.91 11.04 -31.30
CA GLY A 19 8.70 11.25 -32.10
C GLY A 19 7.57 12.03 -31.40
N ALA A 20 7.85 12.69 -30.28
CA ALA A 20 6.93 13.61 -29.62
C ALA A 20 7.56 15.00 -29.45
N ASP A 21 6.84 16.04 -29.84
CA ASP A 21 7.27 17.45 -29.88
C ASP A 21 6.71 18.30 -28.74
N ARG A 22 5.67 17.79 -28.05
CA ARG A 22 4.93 18.50 -27.00
C ARG A 22 5.09 17.92 -25.60
N ILE A 23 5.78 16.78 -25.50
CA ILE A 23 5.95 16.07 -24.23
C ILE A 23 7.37 15.54 -24.08
N GLU A 24 7.82 15.47 -22.83
CA GLU A 24 9.11 14.96 -22.39
C GLU A 24 8.91 14.05 -21.18
N SER A 25 9.94 13.29 -20.82
CA SER A 25 9.94 12.38 -19.67
C SER A 25 10.76 12.98 -18.53
N ALA A 26 10.11 13.31 -17.42
CA ALA A 26 10.74 13.73 -16.18
C ALA A 26 11.02 12.54 -15.27
N THR A 27 12.21 12.51 -14.66
CA THR A 27 12.58 11.56 -13.61
C THR A 27 12.44 12.23 -12.26
N VAL A 28 11.64 11.64 -11.37
CA VAL A 28 11.32 12.14 -10.03
C VAL A 28 11.57 11.01 -9.05
N ASP A 29 12.66 11.07 -8.29
CA ASP A 29 13.16 9.94 -7.50
C ASP A 29 13.30 8.67 -8.39
N GLY A 30 12.65 7.57 -8.02
CA GLY A 30 12.55 6.35 -8.84
C GLY A 30 11.36 6.31 -9.81
N TRP A 31 10.61 7.40 -9.95
CA TRP A 31 9.44 7.52 -10.82
C TRP A 31 9.76 8.16 -12.17
N THR A 32 8.93 7.85 -13.16
CA THR A 32 8.92 8.50 -14.47
C THR A 32 7.58 9.15 -14.72
N CYS A 33 7.57 10.44 -15.03
CA CYS A 33 6.39 11.24 -15.33
C CYS A 33 6.51 11.87 -16.71
N VAL A 34 5.50 11.71 -17.55
CA VAL A 34 5.42 12.44 -18.83
C VAL A 34 4.86 13.84 -18.55
N VAL A 35 5.62 14.86 -18.95
CA VAL A 35 5.31 16.28 -18.75
C VAL A 35 5.30 17.01 -20.09
N SER A 36 4.69 18.20 -20.13
CA SER A 36 4.76 19.07 -21.31
C SER A 36 6.20 19.54 -21.56
N THR A 37 6.58 19.70 -22.83
CA THR A 37 7.90 20.20 -23.20
C THR A 37 8.17 21.57 -22.58
N ASN A 38 9.39 21.78 -22.08
CA ASN A 38 9.82 23.00 -21.37
C ASN A 38 9.07 23.32 -20.05
N ALA A 39 8.26 22.39 -19.52
CA ALA A 39 7.60 22.61 -18.23
C ALA A 39 8.59 22.58 -17.04
N PHE A 40 9.67 21.83 -17.16
CA PHE A 40 10.69 21.64 -16.12
C PHE A 40 12.09 21.55 -16.72
N LYS A 41 13.09 21.78 -15.87
CA LYS A 41 14.51 21.52 -16.11
C LYS A 41 15.08 20.64 -15.00
N PRO A 42 16.16 19.88 -15.25
CA PRO A 42 16.86 19.17 -14.18
C PRO A 42 17.26 20.13 -13.04
N GLY A 43 16.99 19.73 -11.80
CA GLY A 43 17.19 20.54 -10.60
C GLY A 43 15.95 21.31 -10.13
N ASP A 44 14.93 21.49 -10.98
CA ASP A 44 13.67 22.12 -10.55
C ASP A 44 12.97 21.29 -9.47
N SER A 45 12.05 21.94 -8.74
CA SER A 45 11.11 21.28 -7.83
C SER A 45 9.68 21.36 -8.38
N GLY A 46 8.91 20.30 -8.18
CA GLY A 46 7.49 20.24 -8.55
C GLY A 46 6.65 19.56 -7.49
N VAL A 47 5.34 19.77 -7.57
CA VAL A 47 4.35 19.03 -6.76
C VAL A 47 4.07 17.72 -7.47
N TYR A 48 4.47 16.62 -6.84
CA TYR A 48 4.31 15.27 -7.34
C TYR A 48 3.11 14.61 -6.65
N PHE A 49 2.17 14.15 -7.47
CA PHE A 49 1.00 13.37 -7.07
C PHE A 49 1.26 11.91 -7.43
N GLU A 50 1.43 11.05 -6.42
CA GLU A 50 1.67 9.62 -6.61
C GLU A 50 0.44 8.94 -7.24
N ILE A 51 0.62 7.78 -7.87
CA ILE A 51 -0.50 6.94 -8.35
C ILE A 51 -1.52 6.66 -7.24
N ASP A 52 -2.78 6.40 -7.58
CA ASP A 52 -3.92 6.32 -6.63
C ASP A 52 -4.31 7.65 -5.97
N SER A 53 -3.68 8.78 -6.28
CA SER A 53 -4.20 10.09 -5.86
C SER A 53 -5.53 10.38 -6.56
N LEU A 54 -6.55 10.76 -5.79
CA LEU A 54 -7.87 11.16 -6.29
C LEU A 54 -7.95 12.69 -6.29
N LEU A 55 -7.78 13.27 -7.48
CA LEU A 55 -7.75 14.71 -7.72
C LEU A 55 -9.18 15.29 -7.71
N PRO A 56 -9.49 16.28 -6.86
CA PRO A 56 -10.80 16.90 -6.80
C PRO A 56 -11.18 17.52 -8.15
N ALA A 57 -12.32 17.13 -8.69
CA ALA A 57 -12.81 17.72 -9.95
C ALA A 57 -13.17 19.21 -9.82
N SER A 58 -13.36 19.69 -8.59
CA SER A 58 -13.63 21.09 -8.27
C SER A 58 -12.38 21.98 -8.37
N ASP A 59 -11.18 21.41 -8.39
CA ASP A 59 -9.94 22.19 -8.46
C ASP A 59 -9.55 22.44 -9.94
N PRO A 60 -9.55 23.71 -10.38
CA PRO A 60 -9.35 24.06 -11.78
C PRO A 60 -7.96 23.70 -12.30
N ARG A 61 -6.96 23.49 -11.42
CA ARG A 61 -5.61 23.07 -11.81
C ARG A 61 -5.62 21.71 -12.51
N PHE A 62 -6.57 20.83 -12.17
CA PHE A 62 -6.69 19.50 -12.78
C PHE A 62 -7.70 19.42 -13.92
N ALA A 63 -8.30 20.55 -14.33
CA ALA A 63 -9.36 20.58 -15.34
C ALA A 63 -8.93 19.96 -16.69
N PHE A 64 -7.63 20.01 -17.02
CA PHE A 64 -7.08 19.40 -18.24
C PHE A 64 -7.13 17.86 -18.23
N LEU A 65 -7.26 17.24 -17.06
CA LEU A 65 -7.41 15.79 -16.89
C LEU A 65 -8.86 15.33 -16.87
N ALA A 66 -9.81 16.27 -16.78
CA ALA A 66 -11.23 15.94 -16.68
C ALA A 66 -11.67 15.12 -17.91
N PRO A 67 -12.41 14.02 -17.71
CA PRO A 67 -12.89 13.21 -18.81
C PRO A 67 -13.87 14.04 -19.66
N LYS A 68 -13.69 14.00 -21.00
CA LYS A 68 -14.59 14.65 -21.96
C LYS A 68 -15.89 13.85 -22.10
N ILE A 69 -16.70 13.79 -21.04
CA ILE A 69 -18.02 13.13 -21.08
C ILE A 69 -19.05 14.18 -21.51
N VAL A 70 -19.55 14.05 -22.74
CA VAL A 70 -20.71 14.80 -23.24
C VAL A 70 -21.92 13.89 -23.13
N SER A 71 -22.66 13.96 -22.03
CA SER A 71 -23.98 13.34 -21.95
C SER A 71 -24.99 14.17 -22.76
N PRO A 72 -25.97 13.56 -23.47
CA PRO A 72 -27.03 14.28 -24.19
C PRO A 72 -27.85 15.24 -23.32
N ASN A 73 -27.85 15.02 -22.00
CA ASN A 73 -28.57 15.81 -21.00
C ASN A 73 -27.65 16.71 -20.13
N GLY A 74 -26.41 16.95 -20.57
CA GLY A 74 -25.40 17.69 -19.80
C GLY A 74 -24.73 16.86 -18.68
N PRO A 75 -23.59 17.33 -18.12
CA PRO A 75 -22.92 16.63 -17.03
C PRO A 75 -23.69 16.83 -15.71
N SER A 76 -24.02 15.74 -15.01
CA SER A 76 -24.62 15.79 -13.66
C SER A 76 -23.62 16.15 -12.57
N HIS A 77 -22.32 15.93 -12.79
CA HIS A 77 -21.19 16.28 -11.92
C HIS A 77 -19.91 15.83 -12.66
N THR A 78 -18.81 16.58 -12.58
CA THR A 78 -17.51 16.10 -13.10
C THR A 78 -16.88 15.18 -12.05
N PRO A 79 -16.59 13.90 -12.35
CA PRO A 79 -16.02 13.00 -11.34
C PRO A 79 -14.57 13.38 -11.01
N ASP A 80 -14.16 13.20 -9.76
CA ASP A 80 -12.76 13.29 -9.34
C ASP A 80 -11.88 12.40 -10.24
N VAL A 81 -10.65 12.84 -10.51
CA VAL A 81 -9.74 12.16 -11.43
C VAL A 81 -8.73 11.32 -10.65
N ARG A 82 -8.70 10.02 -10.90
CA ARG A 82 -7.66 9.13 -10.34
C ARG A 82 -6.37 9.25 -11.16
N VAL A 83 -5.26 9.57 -10.49
CA VAL A 83 -3.91 9.41 -11.04
C VAL A 83 -3.59 7.93 -11.12
N ARG A 84 -3.24 7.46 -12.31
CA ARG A 84 -2.97 6.04 -12.60
C ARG A 84 -1.70 5.88 -13.41
N THR A 85 -1.13 4.67 -13.40
CA THR A 85 -0.10 4.28 -14.35
C THR A 85 -0.67 4.30 -15.77
N VAL A 86 -0.01 5.03 -16.67
CA VAL A 86 -0.35 5.09 -18.09
C VAL A 86 0.88 4.89 -18.95
N LYS A 87 0.65 4.59 -20.24
CA LYS A 87 1.71 4.56 -21.26
C LYS A 87 1.42 5.61 -22.31
N ILE A 88 2.28 6.62 -22.42
CA ILE A 88 2.12 7.73 -23.37
C ILE A 88 3.27 7.65 -24.36
N ARG A 89 2.95 7.51 -25.66
CA ARG A 89 3.95 7.37 -26.73
C ARG A 89 5.03 6.31 -26.45
N GLY A 90 4.64 5.21 -25.80
CA GLY A 90 5.55 4.11 -25.49
C GLY A 90 6.30 4.25 -24.16
N VAL A 91 6.26 5.42 -23.51
CA VAL A 91 6.92 5.68 -22.22
C VAL A 91 5.93 5.46 -21.08
N LEU A 92 6.39 4.81 -20.01
CA LEU A 92 5.61 4.64 -18.78
C LEU A 92 5.54 5.99 -18.05
N SER A 93 4.33 6.41 -17.66
CA SER A 93 4.11 7.59 -16.84
C SER A 93 3.34 7.18 -15.58
N GLN A 94 3.94 7.44 -14.42
CA GLN A 94 3.40 7.10 -13.12
C GLN A 94 3.43 8.32 -12.23
N GLY A 95 2.23 8.75 -11.82
CA GLY A 95 2.03 10.00 -11.11
C GLY A 95 1.69 11.16 -12.04
N LEU A 96 1.43 12.31 -11.42
CA LEU A 96 1.28 13.60 -12.07
C LEU A 96 2.32 14.54 -11.46
N LEU A 97 3.05 15.28 -12.29
CA LEU A 97 4.01 16.28 -11.83
C LEU A 97 3.56 17.66 -12.32
N MET A 98 3.37 18.60 -11.39
CA MET A 98 2.92 19.96 -11.69
C MET A 98 3.88 21.02 -11.14
N PRO A 99 4.07 22.16 -11.83
CA PRO A 99 4.93 23.23 -11.38
C PRO A 99 4.58 23.73 -9.98
N LEU A 100 5.61 23.94 -9.14
CA LEU A 100 5.42 24.33 -7.74
C LEU A 100 4.71 25.68 -7.58
N ASN A 101 4.90 26.60 -8.54
CA ASN A 101 4.27 27.93 -8.53
C ASN A 101 2.73 27.89 -8.76
N GLU A 102 2.16 26.77 -9.20
CA GLU A 102 0.70 26.57 -9.29
C GLU A 102 0.07 26.27 -7.91
N PHE A 103 0.88 26.11 -6.86
CA PHE A 103 0.46 25.75 -5.50
C PHE A 103 1.01 26.73 -4.45
N PRO A 104 0.57 28.01 -4.44
CA PRO A 104 1.05 29.00 -3.47
C PRO A 104 0.82 28.60 -2.00
N GLU A 105 -0.24 27.82 -1.71
CA GLU A 105 -0.52 27.25 -0.39
C GLU A 105 0.51 26.21 0.05
N ILE A 106 1.20 25.55 -0.88
CA ILE A 106 2.34 24.68 -0.58
C ILE A 106 3.59 25.54 -0.40
N VAL A 107 3.87 26.46 -1.33
CA VAL A 107 5.05 27.33 -1.30
C VAL A 107 5.14 28.09 0.02
N SER A 108 4.05 28.71 0.47
CA SER A 108 3.98 29.42 1.75
C SER A 108 4.30 28.57 2.98
N ARG A 109 4.07 27.25 2.91
CA ARG A 109 4.48 26.34 3.99
C ARG A 109 5.97 26.00 3.92
N LEU A 110 6.53 25.94 2.71
CA LEU A 110 7.94 25.61 2.52
C LEU A 110 8.89 26.63 3.13
N ASP A 111 8.49 27.91 3.24
CA ASP A 111 9.31 28.96 3.89
C ASP A 111 9.66 28.65 5.36
N THR A 112 8.94 27.71 5.97
CA THR A 112 9.13 27.29 7.37
C THR A 112 9.77 25.90 7.51
N ILE A 113 10.13 25.26 6.40
CA ILE A 113 10.59 23.87 6.31
C ILE A 113 12.04 23.87 5.77
N GLY A 114 12.93 23.09 6.38
CA GLY A 114 14.28 22.88 5.85
C GLY A 114 14.27 22.03 4.57
N SER A 115 15.20 22.28 3.64
CA SER A 115 15.29 21.55 2.36
C SER A 115 15.30 20.03 2.53
N ASP A 116 15.92 19.55 3.60
CA ASP A 116 16.17 18.13 3.83
C ASP A 116 14.89 17.39 4.29
N GLU A 117 13.86 18.13 4.70
CA GLU A 117 12.58 17.60 5.17
C GLU A 117 11.47 17.67 4.10
N LEU A 118 11.75 18.26 2.92
CA LEU A 118 10.77 18.51 1.87
C LEU A 118 10.05 17.23 1.40
N GLN A 119 10.82 16.15 1.21
CA GLN A 119 10.31 14.85 0.78
C GLN A 119 9.48 14.15 1.86
N ASP A 120 9.60 14.62 3.11
CA ASP A 120 8.95 14.02 4.26
C ASP A 120 7.60 14.62 4.62
N ILE A 121 7.16 15.63 3.87
CA ILE A 121 5.92 16.34 4.15
C ILE A 121 4.88 16.04 3.08
N GLY A 122 3.75 15.50 3.53
CA GLY A 122 2.55 15.30 2.73
C GLY A 122 1.68 16.56 2.68
N PHE A 123 1.16 16.89 1.49
CA PHE A 123 0.28 18.03 1.26
C PHE A 123 -1.15 17.62 0.88
N GLU A 124 -1.53 16.38 1.16
CA GLU A 124 -2.83 15.81 0.78
C GLU A 124 -3.98 16.59 1.41
N ASP A 125 -3.90 16.82 2.72
CA ASP A 125 -4.92 17.57 3.46
C ASP A 125 -4.99 19.03 2.99
N THR A 126 -3.84 19.61 2.63
CA THR A 126 -3.77 21.00 2.12
C THR A 126 -4.52 21.13 0.79
N LEU A 127 -4.44 20.10 -0.07
CA LEU A 127 -5.10 20.08 -1.37
C LEU A 127 -6.43 19.32 -1.38
N SER A 128 -6.96 18.92 -0.22
CA SER A 128 -8.17 18.08 -0.09
C SER A 128 -8.11 16.80 -0.95
N MET A 129 -6.91 16.22 -1.06
CA MET A 129 -6.63 15.03 -1.86
C MET A 129 -6.93 13.78 -1.06
N ARG A 130 -7.49 12.78 -1.73
CA ARG A 130 -7.80 11.47 -1.12
C ARG A 130 -7.06 10.36 -1.85
N LYS A 131 -6.89 9.23 -1.17
CA LYS A 131 -6.46 7.99 -1.81
C LYS A 131 -7.67 7.35 -2.49
N TYR A 132 -7.49 6.88 -3.72
CA TYR A 132 -8.39 5.92 -4.31
C TYR A 132 -8.17 4.55 -3.65
N ASP A 133 -9.13 4.12 -2.85
CA ASP A 133 -9.27 2.73 -2.45
C ASP A 133 -10.23 2.11 -3.48
N GLY A 134 -9.81 1.05 -4.17
CA GLY A 134 -10.58 0.40 -5.25
C GLY A 134 -12.00 0.00 -4.86
N PRO A 135 -12.80 -0.61 -5.77
CA PRO A 135 -14.14 -1.05 -5.43
C PRO A 135 -14.08 -2.08 -4.30
N THR A 136 -14.22 -1.62 -3.05
CA THR A 136 -14.52 -2.48 -1.93
C THR A 136 -15.85 -3.13 -2.24
N THR A 137 -15.97 -4.44 -2.01
CA THR A 137 -17.27 -5.12 -1.93
C THR A 137 -18.21 -4.19 -1.18
N PRO A 138 -19.33 -3.74 -1.78
CA PRO A 138 -20.10 -2.65 -1.23
C PRO A 138 -20.48 -3.03 0.20
N LEU A 139 -19.81 -2.41 1.16
CA LEU A 139 -20.46 -2.10 2.41
C LEU A 139 -21.66 -1.31 1.92
N SER A 140 -22.85 -1.88 2.13
CA SER A 140 -24.07 -1.13 2.09
C SER A 140 -23.82 0.15 2.89
N GLN A 141 -23.51 1.25 2.18
CA GLN A 141 -23.57 2.62 2.68
C GLN A 141 -25.05 3.01 2.84
N ASP A 142 -25.84 2.05 3.30
CA ASP A 142 -27.16 2.32 3.79
C ASP A 142 -26.92 2.91 5.17
N SER A 143 -27.09 4.23 5.24
CA SER A 143 -27.08 5.01 6.48
C SER A 143 -28.12 4.53 7.50
N SER A 144 -28.95 3.53 7.13
CA SER A 144 -29.88 2.81 7.98
C SER A 144 -29.30 1.63 8.77
N LEU A 145 -28.06 1.18 8.51
CA LEU A 145 -27.49 -0.02 9.15
C LEU A 145 -26.53 0.28 10.33
N GLY A 146 -27.05 0.45 11.56
CA GLY A 146 -26.31 0.26 12.82
C GLY A 146 -25.08 1.15 13.11
N THR A 147 -24.51 0.97 14.31
CA THR A 147 -23.28 1.61 14.82
C THR A 147 -22.08 1.33 13.88
N PRO A 148 -21.07 2.22 13.76
CA PRO A 148 -19.83 1.89 13.06
C PRO A 148 -19.09 0.71 13.70
N LEU A 149 -18.35 -0.06 12.89
CA LEU A 149 -17.40 -1.05 13.42
C LEU A 149 -16.29 -0.35 14.22
N PRO A 150 -15.73 -0.99 15.25
CA PRO A 150 -14.59 -0.44 15.98
C PRO A 150 -13.37 -0.20 15.07
N ASP A 151 -12.62 0.85 15.38
CA ASP A 151 -11.40 1.20 14.66
C ASP A 151 -10.33 0.12 14.79
N PHE A 152 -9.42 0.06 13.81
CA PHE A 152 -8.22 -0.76 13.91
C PHE A 152 -7.42 -0.36 15.17
N PRO A 153 -6.93 -1.33 15.98
CA PRO A 153 -6.25 -1.00 17.23
C PRO A 153 -5.00 -0.15 17.01
N SER A 154 -4.90 0.98 17.71
CA SER A 154 -3.80 1.95 17.54
C SER A 154 -2.44 1.42 18.00
N PHE A 155 -2.42 0.40 18.88
CA PHE A 155 -1.21 -0.27 19.36
C PHE A 155 -0.66 -1.32 18.38
N ILE A 156 -1.28 -1.49 17.21
CA ILE A 156 -0.80 -2.36 16.12
C ILE A 156 -0.55 -1.49 14.89
N PRO A 157 0.64 -1.54 14.27
CA PRO A 157 0.90 -0.86 13.01
C PRO A 157 0.06 -1.47 11.88
N ARG A 158 -0.43 -0.62 10.98
CA ARG A 158 -1.07 -1.09 9.74
C ARG A 158 -0.02 -1.69 8.79
N THR A 159 -0.49 -2.51 7.86
CA THR A 159 0.30 -3.33 6.93
C THR A 159 0.83 -2.57 5.71
N GLU A 160 0.94 -1.24 5.81
CA GLU A 160 1.46 -0.41 4.73
C GLU A 160 2.95 -0.69 4.51
N GLN A 161 3.36 -0.56 3.25
CA GLN A 161 4.75 -0.73 2.82
C GLN A 161 5.06 0.36 1.81
N GLU A 162 6.19 1.05 2.02
CA GLU A 162 6.66 2.13 1.15
C GLU A 162 7.06 1.56 -0.22
N ARG A 163 6.79 2.30 -1.30
CA ARG A 163 7.24 1.91 -2.64
C ARG A 163 8.71 2.23 -2.82
N VAL A 164 9.44 1.31 -3.46
CA VAL A 164 10.87 1.47 -3.73
C VAL A 164 11.21 2.73 -4.53
N GLN A 165 10.29 3.23 -5.36
CA GLN A 165 10.48 4.47 -6.10
C GLN A 165 10.59 5.71 -5.22
N ASN A 166 10.04 5.68 -3.99
CA ASN A 166 10.18 6.75 -3.00
C ASN A 166 11.48 6.61 -2.17
N LEU A 167 12.34 5.64 -2.50
CA LEU A 167 13.58 5.31 -1.79
C LEU A 167 14.79 5.35 -2.76
N PRO A 168 15.13 6.52 -3.32
CA PRO A 168 16.21 6.63 -4.31
C PRO A 168 17.57 6.15 -3.77
N ASP A 169 17.81 6.33 -2.47
CA ASP A 169 19.05 5.96 -1.77
C ASP A 169 19.03 4.56 -1.14
N VAL A 170 18.07 3.70 -1.52
CA VAL A 170 17.89 2.38 -0.89
C VAL A 170 19.15 1.51 -0.98
N PHE A 171 19.89 1.58 -2.09
CA PHE A 171 21.10 0.79 -2.29
C PHE A 171 22.33 1.36 -1.58
N SER A 172 22.49 2.69 -1.53
CA SER A 172 23.59 3.32 -0.79
C SER A 172 23.40 3.14 0.72
N THR A 173 22.15 3.13 1.19
CA THR A 173 21.82 3.02 2.61
C THR A 173 21.76 1.56 3.10
N HIS A 174 21.24 0.64 2.27
CA HIS A 174 20.93 -0.73 2.69
C HIS A 174 21.54 -1.82 1.80
N GLY A 175 22.43 -1.47 0.85
CA GLY A 175 22.95 -2.39 -0.15
C GLY A 175 23.57 -3.67 0.41
N SER A 176 24.31 -3.59 1.51
CA SER A 176 24.96 -4.74 2.17
C SER A 176 24.04 -5.50 3.14
N GLU A 177 22.90 -4.93 3.50
CA GLU A 177 21.97 -5.53 4.47
C GLU A 177 21.20 -6.69 3.82
N ILE A 178 20.90 -7.72 4.60
CA ILE A 178 20.18 -8.91 4.14
C ILE A 178 18.67 -8.65 4.19
N PHE A 179 17.98 -8.98 3.10
CA PHE A 179 16.53 -8.89 3.00
C PHE A 179 15.91 -10.26 2.69
N GLN A 180 14.79 -10.56 3.35
CA GLN A 180 13.79 -11.51 2.87
C GLN A 180 13.08 -10.89 1.67
N GLU A 181 13.09 -11.59 0.53
CA GLU A 181 12.24 -11.28 -0.62
C GLU A 181 11.03 -12.22 -0.60
N SER A 182 9.81 -11.67 -0.70
CA SER A 182 8.57 -12.46 -0.78
C SER A 182 7.61 -11.92 -1.83
N THR A 183 6.76 -12.79 -2.39
CA THR A 183 5.66 -12.36 -3.26
C THR A 183 4.72 -11.43 -2.51
N LYS A 184 4.40 -10.28 -3.11
CA LYS A 184 3.27 -9.46 -2.68
C LYS A 184 1.99 -10.09 -3.24
N MET A 185 1.18 -10.63 -2.34
CA MET A 185 -0.10 -11.25 -2.66
C MET A 185 -1.15 -10.15 -2.86
N ASP A 186 -2.03 -10.31 -3.86
CA ASP A 186 -3.18 -9.44 -4.06
C ASP A 186 -4.42 -10.02 -3.35
N GLY A 187 -4.81 -9.39 -2.25
CA GLY A 187 -5.93 -9.85 -1.44
C GLY A 187 -6.44 -8.75 -0.51
N SER A 188 -6.87 -9.15 0.69
CA SER A 188 -7.24 -8.21 1.73
C SER A 188 -6.40 -8.45 2.98
N SER A 189 -5.69 -7.41 3.42
CA SER A 189 -4.96 -7.41 4.68
C SER A 189 -5.87 -7.84 5.84
N MET A 190 -5.44 -8.89 6.53
CA MET A 190 -6.11 -9.46 7.70
C MET A 190 -5.12 -9.50 8.86
N THR A 191 -5.57 -9.02 10.02
CA THR A 191 -4.81 -9.12 11.28
C THR A 191 -5.61 -9.96 12.27
N VAL A 192 -4.95 -10.87 12.97
CA VAL A 192 -5.51 -11.53 14.15
C VAL A 192 -4.57 -11.25 15.31
N PHE A 193 -5.07 -10.72 16.41
CA PHE A 193 -4.23 -10.38 17.55
C PHE A 193 -4.76 -11.01 18.83
N CYS A 194 -3.88 -11.17 19.81
CA CYS A 194 -4.19 -11.57 21.17
C CYS A 194 -3.60 -10.55 22.14
N LEU A 195 -4.39 -10.14 23.13
CA LEU A 195 -3.94 -9.46 24.34
C LEU A 195 -4.35 -10.31 25.55
N ASN A 196 -3.39 -10.59 26.42
CA ASN A 196 -3.63 -11.18 27.71
C ASN A 196 -4.38 -10.21 28.63
N ARG A 197 -5.20 -10.74 29.54
CA ARG A 197 -5.96 -9.96 30.54
C ARG A 197 -5.09 -9.06 31.42
N SER A 198 -3.81 -9.41 31.59
CA SER A 198 -2.83 -8.61 32.33
C SER A 198 -2.23 -7.44 31.54
N SER A 199 -2.47 -7.37 30.23
CA SER A 199 -1.96 -6.29 29.40
C SER A 199 -2.60 -4.95 29.80
N PRO A 200 -1.83 -3.86 29.95
CA PRO A 200 -2.39 -2.53 30.20
C PRO A 200 -3.24 -2.03 29.02
N LEU A 201 -3.09 -2.63 27.83
CA LEU A 201 -3.88 -2.32 26.64
C LEU A 201 -5.22 -3.07 26.62
N PHE A 202 -5.40 -4.11 27.43
CA PHE A 202 -6.61 -4.93 27.44
C PHE A 202 -7.91 -4.14 27.69
N PRO A 203 -7.96 -3.13 28.59
CA PRO A 203 -9.15 -2.30 28.77
C PRO A 203 -9.52 -1.45 27.56
N THR A 204 -8.59 -1.23 26.61
CA THR A 204 -8.85 -0.47 25.38
C THR A 204 -9.57 -1.28 24.31
N LEU A 205 -9.72 -2.60 24.52
CA LEU A 205 -10.42 -3.46 23.58
C LEU A 205 -11.92 -3.14 23.53
N PRO A 206 -12.53 -3.19 22.34
CA PRO A 206 -13.99 -3.18 22.19
C PRO A 206 -14.63 -4.25 23.08
N ASP A 207 -15.78 -3.93 23.68
CA ASP A 207 -16.45 -4.79 24.65
C ASP A 207 -16.74 -6.18 24.05
N GLU A 208 -17.06 -6.26 22.76
CA GLU A 208 -17.41 -7.49 22.04
C GLU A 208 -16.27 -8.51 21.95
N ILE A 209 -15.01 -8.07 22.08
CA ILE A 209 -13.83 -8.95 22.02
C ILE A 209 -13.03 -8.95 23.33
N ARG A 210 -13.41 -8.11 24.30
CA ARG A 210 -12.67 -7.95 25.55
C ARG A 210 -12.68 -9.22 26.39
N ASP A 211 -13.75 -10.02 26.38
CA ASP A 211 -13.80 -11.24 27.18
C ASP A 211 -12.76 -12.30 26.77
N VAL A 212 -12.43 -12.35 25.49
CA VAL A 212 -11.46 -13.32 24.95
C VAL A 212 -10.07 -12.71 24.76
N GLY A 213 -9.97 -11.39 24.62
CA GLY A 213 -8.71 -10.71 24.33
C GLY A 213 -8.21 -10.95 22.89
N ILE A 214 -9.08 -11.41 21.99
CA ILE A 214 -8.71 -11.81 20.62
C ILE A 214 -9.54 -11.00 19.64
N GLY A 215 -8.85 -10.25 18.77
CA GLY A 215 -9.51 -9.50 17.71
C GLY A 215 -9.11 -10.00 16.32
N VAL A 216 -10.05 -9.92 15.39
CA VAL A 216 -9.84 -10.12 13.96
C VAL A 216 -10.10 -8.79 13.27
N CYS A 217 -9.18 -8.33 12.43
CA CYS A 217 -9.28 -7.04 11.76
C CYS A 217 -9.13 -7.18 10.25
N SER A 218 -9.87 -6.35 9.52
CA SER A 218 -9.49 -5.95 8.16
C SER A 218 -8.40 -4.89 8.21
N ARG A 219 -8.01 -4.30 7.07
CA ARG A 219 -7.02 -3.21 7.02
C ARG A 219 -7.33 -2.05 7.97
N ASN A 220 -8.62 -1.73 8.16
CA ASN A 220 -9.04 -0.47 8.77
C ASN A 220 -9.95 -0.62 9.99
N ARG A 221 -10.52 -1.81 10.24
CA ARG A 221 -11.57 -2.01 11.26
C ARG A 221 -11.48 -3.38 11.91
N VAL A 222 -11.80 -3.46 13.20
CA VAL A 222 -12.10 -4.73 13.87
C VAL A 222 -13.38 -5.32 13.27
N GLN A 223 -13.37 -6.62 13.01
CA GLN A 223 -14.51 -7.38 12.49
C GLN A 223 -15.20 -8.06 13.67
N ILE A 224 -16.46 -7.71 13.90
CA ILE A 224 -17.31 -8.25 14.97
C ILE A 224 -18.33 -9.20 14.36
N GLU A 225 -18.32 -10.47 14.75
CA GLU A 225 -19.11 -11.52 14.10
C GLU A 225 -20.61 -11.23 14.05
N SER A 226 -21.18 -10.70 15.13
CA SER A 226 -22.60 -10.34 15.24
C SER A 226 -22.97 -9.05 14.51
N HIS A 227 -21.99 -8.32 13.98
CA HIS A 227 -22.20 -7.00 13.42
C HIS A 227 -22.46 -7.05 11.89
N PRO A 228 -23.54 -6.43 11.38
CA PRO A 228 -23.95 -6.55 9.97
C PRO A 228 -22.95 -5.93 8.98
N ARG A 229 -22.14 -4.96 9.40
CA ARG A 229 -21.06 -4.36 8.58
C ARG A 229 -19.77 -5.18 8.54
N SER A 230 -19.66 -6.25 9.33
CA SER A 230 -18.46 -7.11 9.31
C SER A 230 -18.41 -7.93 8.05
N GLN A 231 -17.19 -8.21 7.59
CA GLN A 231 -16.94 -9.09 6.46
C GLN A 231 -16.82 -10.54 6.95
N PRO A 232 -17.79 -11.43 6.64
CA PRO A 232 -17.84 -12.76 7.24
C PRO A 232 -16.60 -13.63 7.05
N LEU A 233 -15.95 -13.45 5.91
CA LEU A 233 -14.80 -14.24 5.52
C LEU A 233 -13.62 -14.12 6.50
N PHE A 234 -13.43 -12.97 7.15
CA PHE A 234 -12.31 -12.73 8.06
C PHE A 234 -12.38 -13.61 9.30
N TYR A 235 -13.49 -13.56 10.03
CA TYR A 235 -13.65 -14.39 11.23
C TYR A 235 -13.81 -15.88 10.88
N ALA A 236 -14.46 -16.20 9.75
CA ALA A 236 -14.61 -17.58 9.30
C ALA A 236 -13.23 -18.21 9.03
N THR A 237 -12.34 -17.46 8.39
CA THR A 237 -10.94 -17.87 8.16
C THR A 237 -10.19 -18.02 9.48
N ALA A 238 -10.28 -17.04 10.39
CA ALA A 238 -9.60 -17.11 11.69
C ALA A 238 -10.02 -18.33 12.53
N ARG A 239 -11.30 -18.70 12.48
CA ARG A 239 -11.83 -19.90 13.14
C ARG A 239 -11.40 -21.19 12.46
N ALA A 240 -11.51 -21.27 11.14
CA ALA A 240 -11.13 -22.45 10.37
C ALA A 240 -9.64 -22.79 10.58
N LEU A 241 -8.79 -21.78 10.74
CA LEU A 241 -7.37 -21.94 11.04
C LEU A 241 -7.06 -22.13 12.54
N GLY A 242 -8.06 -22.12 13.42
CA GLY A 242 -7.85 -22.27 14.86
C GLY A 242 -7.05 -21.14 15.52
N LEU A 243 -6.88 -20.00 14.86
CA LEU A 243 -5.96 -18.94 15.30
C LEU A 243 -6.33 -18.37 16.67
N HIS A 244 -7.62 -18.29 16.99
CA HIS A 244 -8.11 -17.90 18.30
C HIS A 244 -7.61 -18.82 19.42
N GLN A 245 -7.55 -20.13 19.19
CA GLN A 245 -7.05 -21.08 20.19
C GLN A 245 -5.54 -21.07 20.27
N THR A 246 -4.87 -21.05 19.11
CA THR A 246 -3.42 -21.12 19.05
C THR A 246 -2.76 -19.88 19.67
N LEU A 247 -3.26 -18.67 19.34
CA LEU A 247 -2.72 -17.44 19.91
C LEU A 247 -2.95 -17.34 21.42
N ALA A 248 -4.13 -17.76 21.91
CA ALA A 248 -4.39 -17.82 23.35
C ALA A 248 -3.42 -18.77 24.08
N LYS A 249 -3.10 -19.92 23.47
CA LYS A 249 -2.13 -20.89 24.04
C LYS A 249 -0.69 -20.40 24.03
N ILE A 250 -0.31 -19.59 23.04
CA ILE A 250 1.03 -18.95 23.00
C ILE A 250 1.18 -17.98 24.19
N GLY A 251 0.09 -17.35 24.65
CA GLY A 251 0.09 -16.54 25.86
C GLY A 251 0.94 -15.26 25.76
N ARG A 252 1.18 -14.76 24.55
CA ARG A 252 1.90 -13.50 24.28
C ARG A 252 0.96 -12.46 23.70
N ASN A 253 1.23 -11.18 23.97
CA ASN A 253 0.54 -10.07 23.33
C ASN A 253 1.10 -9.86 21.92
N VAL A 254 0.50 -10.49 20.91
CA VAL A 254 1.00 -10.46 19.53
C VAL A 254 -0.11 -10.22 18.53
N ALA A 255 0.24 -9.60 17.41
CA ALA A 255 -0.61 -9.49 16.24
C ALA A 255 0.02 -10.21 15.05
N ILE A 256 -0.67 -11.19 14.49
CA ILE A 256 -0.27 -11.83 13.24
C ILE A 256 -0.93 -11.11 12.07
N GLN A 257 -0.14 -10.81 11.05
CA GLN A 257 -0.59 -10.05 9.88
C GLN A 257 -0.30 -10.84 8.61
N GLY A 258 -1.31 -10.94 7.78
CA GLY A 258 -1.24 -11.69 6.54
C GLY A 258 -2.24 -11.19 5.51
N GLU A 259 -2.16 -11.77 4.32
CA GLU A 259 -3.06 -11.47 3.22
C GLU A 259 -4.11 -12.57 3.11
N LEU A 260 -5.38 -12.20 3.19
CA LEU A 260 -6.50 -13.09 2.90
C LEU A 260 -6.78 -13.03 1.39
N CYS A 261 -6.49 -14.12 0.69
CA CYS A 261 -6.71 -14.27 -0.75
C CYS A 261 -7.78 -15.34 -1.00
N GLY A 262 -8.48 -15.27 -2.13
CA GLY A 262 -9.41 -16.32 -2.51
C GLY A 262 -10.32 -15.95 -3.67
N SER A 263 -11.19 -16.89 -4.04
CA SER A 263 -12.01 -16.77 -5.26
C SER A 263 -13.00 -15.60 -5.27
N SER A 264 -13.32 -15.07 -4.09
CA SER A 264 -14.24 -13.94 -3.91
C SER A 264 -13.54 -12.68 -3.38
N VAL A 265 -12.21 -12.61 -3.45
CA VAL A 265 -11.40 -11.48 -2.92
C VAL A 265 -10.60 -10.86 -4.06
N GLN A 266 -10.60 -9.53 -4.18
CA GLN A 266 -9.84 -8.76 -5.18
C GLN A 266 -9.86 -9.35 -6.59
N SER A 267 -11.08 -9.57 -7.12
CA SER A 267 -11.27 -10.15 -8.46
C SER A 267 -10.56 -11.49 -8.70
N ASN A 268 -10.16 -12.18 -7.62
CA ASN A 268 -9.41 -13.43 -7.65
C ASN A 268 -8.16 -13.34 -8.53
N PHE A 269 -7.36 -12.30 -8.34
CA PHE A 269 -6.16 -12.06 -9.14
C PHE A 269 -5.24 -13.29 -9.21
N GLU A 270 -5.01 -13.88 -8.04
CA GLU A 270 -4.20 -15.07 -7.80
C GLU A 270 -4.83 -16.39 -8.30
N GLY A 271 -6.06 -16.39 -8.82
CA GLY A 271 -6.63 -17.54 -9.55
C GLY A 271 -7.02 -18.76 -8.69
N PHE A 272 -7.55 -18.53 -7.49
CA PHE A 272 -8.13 -19.58 -6.64
C PHE A 272 -9.38 -20.22 -7.27
N ALA A 273 -9.54 -21.53 -7.07
CA ALA A 273 -10.77 -22.22 -7.46
C ALA A 273 -11.98 -21.69 -6.69
N ASN A 274 -13.18 -21.79 -7.27
CA ASN A 274 -14.39 -21.24 -6.66
C ASN A 274 -14.63 -21.80 -5.25
N GLY A 275 -14.88 -20.90 -4.28
CA GLY A 275 -15.07 -21.22 -2.87
C GLY A 275 -13.78 -21.43 -2.08
N MET A 276 -12.61 -21.35 -2.72
CA MET A 276 -11.32 -21.53 -2.03
C MET A 276 -10.74 -20.20 -1.58
N HIS A 277 -10.32 -20.15 -0.32
CA HIS A 277 -9.63 -19.02 0.30
C HIS A 277 -8.42 -19.51 1.08
N SER A 278 -7.44 -18.63 1.28
CA SER A 278 -6.25 -18.91 2.08
C SER A 278 -5.73 -17.62 2.71
N PHE A 279 -5.33 -17.72 3.97
CA PHE A 279 -4.57 -16.69 4.65
C PHE A 279 -3.08 -16.97 4.48
N PHE A 280 -2.32 -15.96 4.05
CA PHE A 280 -0.87 -16.01 3.90
C PHE A 280 -0.22 -15.06 4.88
N LEU A 281 0.36 -15.62 5.95
CA LEU A 281 1.13 -14.85 6.94
C LEU A 281 2.30 -14.13 6.26
N PHE A 282 2.55 -12.88 6.63
CA PHE A 282 3.75 -12.17 6.23
C PHE A 282 4.47 -11.48 7.38
N ALA A 283 3.83 -11.23 8.52
CA ALA A 283 4.47 -10.59 9.67
C ALA A 283 3.82 -11.02 10.98
N VAL A 284 4.61 -10.95 12.05
CA VAL A 284 4.14 -11.01 13.43
C VAL A 284 4.69 -9.77 14.14
N TYR A 285 3.80 -9.06 14.81
CA TYR A 285 4.11 -7.88 15.59
C TYR A 285 4.02 -8.23 17.07
N ASP A 286 5.11 -8.00 17.79
CA ASP A 286 5.14 -8.05 19.24
C ASP A 286 4.55 -6.75 19.79
N ILE A 287 3.40 -6.85 20.44
CA ILE A 287 2.66 -5.68 20.93
C ILE A 287 3.35 -5.11 22.18
N ASP A 288 3.99 -5.94 23.00
CA ASP A 288 4.66 -5.47 24.21
C ASP A 288 5.96 -4.74 23.87
N ASP A 289 6.77 -5.32 22.97
CA ASP A 289 8.03 -4.73 22.52
C ASP A 289 7.86 -3.66 21.42
N GLN A 290 6.63 -3.46 20.93
CA GLN A 290 6.28 -2.54 19.84
C GLN A 290 7.14 -2.73 18.57
N ARG A 291 7.48 -3.97 18.22
CA ARG A 291 8.36 -4.29 17.08
C ARG A 291 7.87 -5.49 16.28
N TYR A 292 8.18 -5.49 14.98
CA TYR A 292 8.04 -6.69 14.17
C TYR A 292 9.09 -7.72 14.55
N LEU A 293 8.69 -9.00 14.52
CA LEU A 293 9.64 -10.10 14.65
C LEU A 293 10.48 -10.26 13.37
N PRO A 294 11.72 -10.77 13.47
CA PRO A 294 12.57 -11.06 12.32
C PRO A 294 11.81 -11.89 11.26
N PRO A 295 11.82 -11.49 9.96
CA PRO A 295 11.04 -12.17 8.93
C PRO A 295 11.36 -13.66 8.79
N LYS A 296 12.61 -14.06 9.05
CA LYS A 296 13.01 -15.47 9.04
C LYS A 296 12.37 -16.27 10.17
N GLU A 297 12.29 -15.70 11.37
CA GLU A 297 11.57 -16.30 12.50
C GLU A 297 10.08 -16.46 12.17
N VAL A 298 9.47 -15.44 11.55
CA VAL A 298 8.07 -15.48 11.14
C VAL A 298 7.81 -16.61 10.14
N HIS A 299 8.67 -16.74 9.13
CA HIS A 299 8.54 -17.75 8.09
C HIS A 299 8.81 -19.18 8.60
N GLU A 300 9.89 -19.39 9.34
CA GLU A 300 10.39 -20.74 9.69
C GLU A 300 9.84 -21.27 11.02
N ILE A 301 9.36 -20.39 11.91
CA ILE A 301 8.88 -20.78 13.24
C ILE A 301 7.39 -20.47 13.40
N TRP A 302 6.97 -19.21 13.18
CA TRP A 302 5.59 -18.82 13.46
C TRP A 302 4.58 -19.40 12.48
N ALA A 303 4.86 -19.40 11.17
CA ALA A 303 3.94 -19.99 10.20
C ALA A 303 3.66 -21.48 10.50
N PRO A 304 4.69 -22.34 10.73
CA PRO A 304 4.48 -23.72 11.17
C PRO A 304 3.77 -23.84 12.51
N LEU A 305 4.16 -23.06 13.52
CA LEU A 305 3.54 -23.05 14.85
C LEU A 305 2.03 -22.76 14.78
N LEU A 306 1.65 -21.82 13.92
CA LEU A 306 0.26 -21.42 13.71
C LEU A 306 -0.51 -22.35 12.76
N GLY A 307 0.17 -23.25 12.06
CA GLY A 307 -0.45 -24.11 11.03
C GLY A 307 -0.97 -23.33 9.82
N VAL A 308 -0.37 -22.17 9.50
CA VAL A 308 -0.80 -21.31 8.39
C VAL A 308 0.23 -21.29 7.26
N LYS A 309 -0.22 -20.94 6.05
CA LYS A 309 0.69 -20.64 4.94
C LYS A 309 1.39 -19.32 5.20
N HIS A 310 2.65 -19.22 4.82
CA HIS A 310 3.35 -17.94 4.67
C HIS A 310 3.26 -17.47 3.22
N VAL A 311 3.35 -16.16 2.98
CA VAL A 311 3.54 -15.64 1.61
C VAL A 311 4.77 -16.30 0.97
N PRO A 312 4.77 -16.61 -0.35
CA PRO A 312 5.91 -17.28 -0.98
C PRO A 312 7.22 -16.49 -0.78
N VAL A 313 8.23 -17.12 -0.18
CA VAL A 313 9.56 -16.54 0.07
C VAL A 313 10.53 -16.97 -1.05
N HIS A 314 11.23 -16.00 -1.64
CA HIS A 314 12.19 -16.19 -2.74
C HIS A 314 13.65 -16.24 -2.28
N GLY A 315 13.89 -16.01 -0.98
CA GLY A 315 15.18 -16.19 -0.32
C GLY A 315 15.58 -15.00 0.56
N TYR A 316 16.80 -15.09 1.09
CA TYR A 316 17.43 -14.09 1.96
C TYR A 316 18.78 -13.72 1.36
N ARG A 317 18.96 -12.47 0.95
CA ARG A 317 20.17 -12.02 0.23
C ARG A 317 20.48 -10.57 0.55
N ALA A 318 21.73 -10.18 0.40
CA ALA A 318 22.09 -8.77 0.46
C ALA A 318 21.42 -8.01 -0.70
N LEU A 319 20.94 -6.79 -0.48
CA LEU A 319 20.17 -6.05 -1.48
C LEU A 319 20.99 -5.83 -2.78
N ASN A 320 22.29 -5.60 -2.66
CA ASN A 320 23.21 -5.46 -3.80
C ASN A 320 23.40 -6.73 -4.64
N GLN A 321 23.00 -7.90 -4.13
CA GLN A 321 22.96 -9.16 -4.90
C GLN A 321 21.65 -9.28 -5.69
N VAL A 322 20.66 -8.45 -5.38
CA VAL A 322 19.34 -8.44 -6.03
C VAL A 322 19.30 -7.44 -7.18
N GLY A 323 20.01 -6.32 -7.06
CA GLY A 323 20.11 -5.26 -8.06
C GLY A 323 21.09 -4.17 -7.64
N SER A 324 21.12 -3.08 -8.40
CA SER A 324 21.97 -1.90 -8.15
C SER A 324 21.24 -0.57 -8.27
N ALA A 325 20.05 -0.56 -8.86
CA ALA A 325 19.19 0.61 -8.99
C ALA A 325 17.72 0.26 -8.72
N VAL A 326 16.91 1.27 -8.39
CA VAL A 326 15.46 1.12 -8.15
C VAL A 326 14.76 0.41 -9.30
N THR A 327 15.16 0.70 -10.54
CA THR A 327 14.64 0.08 -11.77
C THR A 327 14.86 -1.43 -11.79
N ASP A 328 15.94 -1.95 -11.23
CA ASP A 328 16.21 -3.39 -11.13
C ASP A 328 15.19 -4.07 -10.21
N LEU A 329 14.84 -3.42 -9.10
CA LEU A 329 13.85 -3.93 -8.14
C LEU A 329 12.44 -3.90 -8.71
N VAL A 330 12.09 -2.85 -9.47
CA VAL A 330 10.81 -2.75 -10.19
C VAL A 330 10.73 -3.80 -11.30
N ALA A 331 11.79 -4.00 -12.08
CA ALA A 331 11.84 -5.06 -13.10
C ALA A 331 11.72 -6.45 -12.44
N ARG A 332 12.35 -6.64 -11.29
CA ARG A 332 12.27 -7.87 -10.51
C ARG A 332 10.87 -8.13 -9.95
N ALA A 333 10.05 -7.12 -9.72
CA ALA A 333 8.67 -7.30 -9.27
C ALA A 333 7.81 -8.07 -10.28
N GLU A 334 8.14 -8.01 -11.57
CA GLU A 334 7.54 -8.86 -12.59
C GLU A 334 7.77 -10.35 -12.28
N GLY A 335 6.82 -11.20 -12.68
CA GLY A 335 6.97 -12.64 -12.52
C GLY A 335 5.65 -13.36 -12.25
N LYS A 336 5.76 -14.66 -11.94
CA LYS A 336 4.60 -15.47 -11.55
C LYS A 336 4.41 -15.44 -10.03
N GLY A 337 3.15 -15.31 -9.63
CA GLY A 337 2.67 -15.46 -8.25
C GLY A 337 2.22 -16.90 -8.00
N VAL A 338 1.13 -17.07 -7.26
CA VAL A 338 0.57 -18.39 -7.00
C VAL A 338 -0.35 -18.84 -8.15
N ASN A 339 -0.66 -20.14 -8.20
CA ASN A 339 -1.55 -20.76 -9.20
C ASN A 339 -1.20 -20.42 -10.67
N GLY A 340 0.07 -20.15 -10.96
CA GLY A 340 0.54 -19.83 -12.31
C GLY A 340 0.14 -18.44 -12.83
N ARG A 341 -0.50 -17.60 -12.02
CA ARG A 341 -0.85 -16.20 -12.37
C ARG A 341 0.38 -15.30 -12.27
N LYS A 342 0.30 -14.10 -12.85
CA LYS A 342 1.31 -13.06 -12.57
C LYS A 342 1.18 -12.62 -11.12
N ARG A 343 2.27 -12.19 -10.48
CA ARG A 343 2.21 -11.57 -9.15
C ARG A 343 1.96 -10.06 -9.24
N GLU A 344 1.40 -9.48 -8.18
CA GLU A 344 1.29 -8.03 -8.04
C GLU A 344 2.68 -7.39 -7.92
N GLY A 345 3.57 -8.03 -7.18
CA GLY A 345 4.93 -7.56 -6.99
C GLY A 345 5.67 -8.36 -5.94
N ILE A 346 6.62 -7.70 -5.29
CA ILE A 346 7.46 -8.27 -4.24
C ILE A 346 7.59 -7.30 -3.06
N VAL A 347 7.77 -7.87 -1.88
CA VAL A 347 8.07 -7.15 -0.65
C VAL A 347 9.46 -7.56 -0.18
N PHE A 348 10.24 -6.58 0.24
CA PHE A 348 11.55 -6.76 0.86
C PHE A 348 11.44 -6.39 2.33
N LYS A 349 11.90 -7.29 3.21
CA LYS A 349 11.99 -7.03 4.65
C LYS A 349 13.40 -7.33 5.10
N ARG A 350 14.06 -6.36 5.72
CA ARG A 350 15.38 -6.56 6.31
C ARG A 350 15.31 -7.69 7.34
N ASP A 351 16.35 -8.50 7.42
CA ASP A 351 16.40 -9.71 8.24
C ASP A 351 16.09 -9.48 9.74
N ASN A 352 16.38 -8.29 10.25
CA ASN A 352 16.06 -7.88 11.62
C ASN A 352 14.64 -7.30 11.81
N GLY A 353 13.86 -7.13 10.73
CA GLY A 353 12.48 -6.62 10.77
C GLY A 353 12.34 -5.11 10.93
N LEU A 354 13.43 -4.33 10.93
CA LEU A 354 13.40 -2.88 11.21
C LEU A 354 13.16 -2.00 9.98
N PHE A 355 13.28 -2.55 8.77
CA PHE A 355 13.08 -1.81 7.53
C PHE A 355 12.46 -2.71 6.47
N SER A 356 11.50 -2.18 5.72
CA SER A 356 10.82 -2.90 4.66
C SER A 356 10.22 -1.97 3.62
N PHE A 357 10.10 -2.47 2.40
CA PHE A 357 9.52 -1.75 1.27
C PHE A 357 8.95 -2.74 0.24
N LYS A 358 8.24 -2.24 -0.75
CA LYS A 358 7.67 -3.03 -1.84
C LYS A 358 8.10 -2.51 -3.21
N ALA A 359 8.19 -3.41 -4.17
CA ALA A 359 8.24 -3.10 -5.59
C ALA A 359 7.01 -3.71 -6.24
N ILE A 360 6.23 -2.90 -6.97
CA ILE A 360 5.01 -3.34 -7.67
C ILE A 360 5.33 -3.53 -9.15
N SER A 361 4.79 -4.59 -9.74
CA SER A 361 4.89 -4.86 -11.18
C SER A 361 4.17 -3.77 -11.98
N ASN A 362 4.89 -3.18 -12.94
CA ASN A 362 4.28 -2.23 -13.86
C ASN A 362 3.25 -2.90 -14.77
N SER A 363 3.46 -4.18 -15.12
CA SER A 363 2.46 -4.93 -15.90
C SER A 363 1.18 -5.23 -15.12
N TYR A 364 1.29 -5.38 -13.79
CA TYR A 364 0.13 -5.43 -12.90
C TYR A 364 -0.61 -4.08 -12.89
N LEU A 365 0.10 -2.98 -12.62
CA LEU A 365 -0.50 -1.63 -12.52
C LEU A 365 -1.24 -1.24 -13.81
N LEU A 366 -0.60 -1.43 -14.97
CA LEU A 366 -1.19 -1.14 -16.28
C LEU A 366 -2.46 -1.95 -16.57
N LYS A 367 -2.51 -3.21 -16.11
CA LYS A 367 -3.65 -4.10 -16.34
C LYS A 367 -4.86 -3.72 -15.48
N HIS A 368 -4.63 -3.30 -14.24
CA HIS A 368 -5.70 -2.99 -13.27
C HIS A 368 -6.03 -1.49 -13.21
N GLY A 369 -5.35 -0.67 -14.02
CA GLY A 369 -5.58 0.77 -14.09
C GLY A 369 -5.20 1.49 -12.81
N GLU A 370 -4.15 1.00 -12.13
CA GLU A 370 -3.59 1.57 -10.90
C GLU A 370 -2.47 2.57 -11.16
#